data_AF-D9PGK8-F1
#
_entry.id   AF-D9PGK8-F1
#
_cell.length_a   1.000
_cell.length_b   1.000
_cell.length_c   1.000
_cell.angle_alpha   90.00
_cell.angle_beta   90.00
_cell.angle_gamma   90.00
#
_symmetry.space_group_name_H-M   'P 1'
#
loop_
_entity.id
_entity.type
_entity.pdbx_description
1 polymer ?
#
loop_
_entity_poly.entity_id
_entity_poly.type
_entity_poly.pdbx_seq_one_letter_code
_entity_poly.pdbx_strand_id
1 'polypeptide(L)' 'DMINKIRCGWVKLSDPIYVAYHDEEWGRPLHDDKALFELFSLETQSAGLSWLTVLKKREGYREAFEGFNLQKR' A
#
# COMPACT_ATOMS: atom_id res chain seq x y z
N ASP A 1 -8.06 -18.20 14.94
CA ASP A 1 -8.31 -19.31 13.99
C ASP A 1 -7.33 -19.29 12.84
N MET A 2 -6.51 -20.35 12.76
CA MET A 2 -5.55 -20.59 11.67
C MET A 2 -6.19 -21.36 10.50
N ILE A 3 -7.50 -21.18 10.31
CA ILE A 3 -8.23 -21.73 9.18
C ILE A 3 -7.82 -20.91 7.96
N ASN A 4 -7.33 -21.59 6.92
CA ASN A 4 -6.93 -21.03 5.63
C ASN A 4 -7.80 -19.84 5.22
N LYS A 5 -7.32 -18.62 5.48
CA LYS A 5 -8.07 -17.39 5.22
C LYS A 5 -8.24 -17.28 3.71
N ILE A 6 -9.47 -17.39 3.22
CA ILE A 6 -9.77 -17.20 1.80
C ILE A 6 -9.51 -15.72 1.48
N ARG A 7 -8.53 -15.46 0.62
CA ARG A 7 -8.16 -14.10 0.19
C ARG A 7 -8.66 -13.83 -1.22
N CYS A 8 -8.72 -12.56 -1.59
CA CYS A 8 -9.06 -12.18 -2.96
C CYS A 8 -8.10 -12.81 -3.98
N GLY A 9 -8.61 -13.15 -5.17
CA GLY A 9 -7.84 -13.87 -6.20
C GLY A 9 -6.65 -13.09 -6.78
N TRP A 10 -6.60 -11.77 -6.57
CA TRP A 10 -5.48 -10.93 -7.01
C TRP A 10 -4.30 -10.93 -6.03
N VAL A 11 -4.45 -11.50 -4.83
CA VAL A 11 -3.37 -11.53 -3.82
C VAL A 11 -2.35 -12.59 -4.21
N LYS A 12 -1.11 -12.17 -4.45
CA LYS A 12 0.01 -13.09 -4.67
C LYS A 12 0.44 -13.72 -3.35
N LEU A 13 -0.09 -14.90 -3.04
CA LEU A 13 0.14 -15.59 -1.74
C LEU A 13 1.61 -15.94 -1.45
N SER A 14 2.46 -16.03 -2.48
CA SER A 14 3.89 -16.27 -2.31
C SER A 14 4.69 -15.02 -1.90
N ASP A 15 4.05 -13.85 -1.82
CA ASP A 15 4.69 -12.61 -1.41
C ASP A 15 4.08 -12.10 -0.09
N PRO A 16 4.80 -12.24 1.05
CA PRO A 16 4.28 -11.87 2.36
C PRO A 16 3.87 -10.39 2.47
N ILE A 17 4.53 -9.49 1.73
CA ILE A 17 4.20 -8.05 1.73
C ILE A 17 2.80 -7.85 1.16
N TYR A 18 2.47 -8.54 0.06
CA TYR A 18 1.16 -8.38 -0.56
C TYR A 18 0.05 -9.00 0.30
N VAL A 19 0.35 -10.10 0.98
CA VAL A 19 -0.56 -10.75 1.93
C VAL A 19 -0.86 -9.84 3.12
N ALA A 20 0.17 -9.25 3.73
CA ALA A 20 0.02 -8.33 4.85
C ALA A 20 -0.79 -7.09 4.43
N TYR A 21 -0.43 -6.46 3.29
CA TYR A 21 -1.18 -5.33 2.75
C TYR A 21 -2.67 -5.66 2.57
N HIS A 22 -2.99 -6.81 1.97
CA HIS A 22 -4.39 -7.24 1.81
C HIS A 22 -5.10 -7.42 3.16
N ASP A 23 -4.46 -8.09 4.11
CA ASP A 23 -5.09 -8.48 5.37
C ASP A 23 -5.24 -7.31 6.36
N GLU A 24 -4.32 -6.34 6.30
CA GLU A 24 -4.13 -5.32 7.32
C GLU A 24 -4.43 -3.90 6.84
N GLU A 25 -4.41 -3.63 5.53
CA GLU A 25 -4.56 -2.28 4.99
C GLU A 25 -5.69 -2.18 3.95
N TRP A 26 -5.74 -3.10 3.00
CA TRP A 26 -6.64 -3.00 1.85
C TRP A 26 -8.11 -3.09 2.25
N GLY A 27 -8.91 -2.11 1.78
CA GLY A 27 -10.35 -2.05 2.04
C GLY A 27 -10.72 -1.66 3.47
N ARG A 28 -9.76 -1.33 4.34
CA ARG A 28 -10.05 -0.81 5.68
C ARG A 28 -10.29 0.70 5.62
N PRO A 29 -11.25 1.23 6.40
CA PRO A 29 -11.45 2.68 6.49
C PRO A 29 -10.18 3.40 6.95
N LEU A 30 -9.77 4.43 6.20
CA LEU A 30 -8.64 5.28 6.50
C LEU A 30 -9.12 6.73 6.56
N HIS A 31 -8.87 7.40 7.69
CA HIS A 31 -9.38 8.76 7.97
C HIS A 31 -8.25 9.78 8.19
N ASP A 32 -6.99 9.35 8.19
CA ASP A 32 -5.85 10.26 8.31
C ASP A 32 -5.52 10.88 6.95
N ASP A 33 -5.58 12.21 6.85
CA ASP A 33 -5.39 12.96 5.60
C ASP A 33 -4.02 12.70 4.96
N LYS A 34 -2.98 12.60 5.79
CA LYS A 34 -1.62 12.34 5.33
C LYS A 34 -1.50 10.94 4.73
N ALA A 35 -2.05 9.92 5.40
CA ALA A 35 -2.05 8.55 4.92
C ALA A 35 -2.94 8.40 3.66
N LEU A 36 -4.06 9.11 3.58
CA LEU A 36 -4.88 9.17 2.37
C LEU A 36 -4.12 9.81 1.20
N PHE A 37 -3.39 10.90 1.44
CA PHE A 37 -2.55 11.54 0.44
C PHE A 37 -1.40 10.64 -0.03
N GLU A 38 -0.75 9.94 0.90
CA GLU A 38 0.27 8.92 0.57
C GLU A 38 -0.35 7.83 -0.33
N LEU A 39 -1.48 7.23 0.08
CA LEU A 39 -2.14 6.17 -0.68
C LEU A 39 -2.53 6.65 -2.08
N PHE A 40 -3.19 7.80 -2.19
CA PHE A 40 -3.56 8.39 -3.48
C PHE A 40 -2.34 8.63 -4.37
N SER A 41 -1.27 9.20 -3.80
CA SER A 41 -0.03 9.45 -4.53
C SER A 41 0.57 8.14 -5.06
N LEU A 42 0.67 7.11 -4.23
CA LEU A 42 1.20 5.79 -4.62
C LEU A 42 0.34 5.14 -5.72
N GLU A 43 -0.99 5.28 -5.68
CA GLU A 43 -1.88 4.79 -6.74
C GLU A 43 -1.56 5.43 -8.09
N THR A 44 -1.26 6.73 -8.14
CA THR A 44 -0.85 7.39 -9.39
C THR A 44 0.47 6.85 -9.96
N GLN A 45 1.37 6.38 -9.09
CA GLN A 45 2.65 5.79 -9.49
C GLN A 45 2.52 4.36 -10.02
N SER A 46 1.35 3.73 -9.89
CA SER A 46 1.11 2.36 -10.34
C SER A 46 0.86 2.23 -11.85
N ALA A 47 0.77 3.36 -12.58
CA ALA A 47 0.51 3.38 -14.01
C ALA A 47 1.52 2.52 -14.80
N GLY A 48 1.04 1.40 -15.36
CA GLY A 48 1.86 0.45 -16.13
C GLY A 48 2.71 -0.50 -15.29
N LEU A 49 2.55 -0.52 -13.97
CA LEU A 49 3.27 -1.39 -13.05
C LEU A 49 2.31 -2.26 -12.23
N SER A 50 2.84 -3.33 -11.62
CA SER A 50 2.07 -4.07 -10.62
C SER A 50 2.01 -3.29 -9.30
N TRP A 51 0.90 -3.36 -8.57
CA TRP A 51 0.79 -2.74 -7.24
C TRP A 51 1.87 -3.24 -6.27
N LEU A 52 2.24 -4.51 -6.37
CA LEU A 52 3.34 -5.09 -5.60
C LEU A 52 4.68 -4.38 -5.84
N THR A 53 4.92 -3.88 -7.06
CA THR A 53 6.12 -3.07 -7.38
C THR A 53 6.12 -1.77 -6.58
N VAL A 54 4.96 -1.11 -6.49
CA VAL A 54 4.80 0.14 -5.72
C VAL A 54 4.94 -0.13 -4.22
N LEU A 55 4.28 -1.17 -3.70
CA LEU A 55 4.38 -1.57 -2.28
C LEU A 55 5.82 -1.84 -1.85
N LYS A 56 6.61 -2.55 -2.67
CA LYS A 56 8.03 -2.81 -2.37
C LYS A 56 8.90 -1.56 -2.38
N LYS A 57 8.46 -0.50 -3.04
CA LYS A 57 9.14 0.80 -3.10
C LYS A 57 8.59 1.82 -2.12
N ARG A 58 7.54 1.48 -1.34
CA ARG A 58 6.81 2.43 -0.48
C ARG A 58 7.71 3.19 0.49
N GLU A 59 8.66 2.53 1.13
CA GLU A 59 9.64 3.21 2.01
C GLU A 59 10.52 4.18 1.23
N GLY A 60 11.01 3.79 0.04
CA GLY A 60 11.77 4.70 -0.82
C GLY A 60 10.96 5.91 -1.28
N TYR A 61 9.66 5.73 -1.54
CA TYR A 61 8.75 6.86 -1.79
C TYR A 61 8.60 7.74 -0.55
N ARG A 62 8.41 7.17 0.64
CA ARG A 62 8.35 7.94 1.89
C ARG A 62 9.63 8.75 2.11
N GLU A 63 10.81 8.20 1.84
CA GLU A 63 12.06 8.95 1.93
C GLU A 63 12.13 10.08 0.88
N ALA A 64 11.87 9.77 -0.39
CA ALA A 64 11.97 10.73 -1.49
C ALA A 64 10.95 11.88 -1.40
N PHE A 65 9.77 11.61 -0.85
CA PHE A 65 8.68 12.58 -0.66
C PHE A 65 8.57 13.05 0.79
N GLU A 66 9.62 12.87 1.59
CA GLU A 66 9.77 13.43 2.94
C GLU A 66 8.59 13.10 3.87
N GLY A 67 8.18 11.85 3.77
CA GLY A 67 7.09 11.23 4.49
C GLY A 67 5.74 11.73 4.05
N PHE A 68 5.58 12.27 2.84
CA PHE A 68 4.31 12.83 2.34
C PHE A 68 3.74 13.93 3.25
N ASN A 69 4.60 14.76 3.82
CA ASN A 69 4.19 15.84 4.72
C ASN A 69 3.47 16.97 3.97
N LEU A 70 2.14 17.05 4.14
CA LEU A 70 1.28 18.08 3.52
C LEU A 70 1.64 19.53 3.87
N GLN A 71 2.34 19.77 4.98
CA GLN A 71 2.72 21.12 5.42
C GLN A 71 4.08 21.56 4.88
N LYS A 72 4.78 20.68 4.18
CA LYS A 72 6.07 20.99 3.60
C LYS A 72 5.88 21.77 2.30
N ARG A 73 6.60 22.89 2.18
CA ARG A 73 6.59 23.79 1.02
C ARG A 73 7.87 23.63 0.21
#